data_AF-A0A1I6V619-F1
#
_entry.id   AF-A0A1I6V619-F1
#
_cell.length_a   1.000
_cell.length_b   1.000
_cell.length_c   1.000
_cell.angle_alpha   90.00
_cell.angle_beta   90.00
_cell.angle_gamma   90.00
#
_symmetry.space_group_name_H-M   'P 1'
#
loop_
_entity.id
_entity.type
_entity.pdbx_description
1 polymer ?
#
loop_
_entity_poly.entity_id
_entity_poly.type
_entity_poly.pdbx_seq_one_letter_code
_entity_poly.pdbx_strand_id
1 'polypeptide(L)'
;MKATRWESATSDPQWIYVDLGSSQSVARAIIRWETAYASSFKIQTSPDGSTWTDKYSTTTGTGGVSNIPFASTYAKYVRMSGTVRGTTYAYSIYDFEVYGN
;
A
#
# COMPACT_ATOMS: atom_id res chain seq x y z
N MET A 1 -10.38 -9.12 20.77
CA MET A 1 -9.84 -7.75 20.55
C MET A 1 -10.48 -7.19 19.30
N LYS A 2 -10.97 -5.94 19.30
CA LYS A 2 -11.51 -5.29 18.09
C LYS A 2 -10.33 -4.68 17.33
N ALA A 3 -9.91 -5.30 16.24
CA ALA A 3 -8.99 -4.67 15.29
C ALA A 3 -9.81 -3.80 14.33
N THR A 4 -9.44 -2.54 14.16
CA THR A 4 -9.97 -1.69 13.09
C THR A 4 -9.24 -2.01 11.79
N ARG A 5 -9.91 -1.86 10.65
CA ARG A 5 -9.30 -2.04 9.34
C ARG A 5 -9.81 -0.96 8.39
N TRP A 6 -8.99 -0.62 7.41
CA TRP A 6 -9.48 0.00 6.19
C TRP A 6 -10.03 -1.09 5.25
N GLU A 7 -11.12 -0.79 4.57
CA GLU A 7 -11.72 -1.65 3.56
C GLU A 7 -12.05 -0.81 2.32
N SER A 8 -11.71 -1.32 1.15
CA SER A 8 -12.03 -0.68 -0.13
C SER A 8 -13.47 -0.97 -0.57
N ALA A 9 -13.89 -0.40 -1.70
CA ALA A 9 -15.01 -0.98 -2.44
C ALA A 9 -14.66 -2.39 -2.96
N THR A 10 -15.66 -3.23 -3.17
CA THR A 10 -15.52 -4.58 -3.77
C THR A 10 -15.36 -4.50 -5.30
N SER A 11 -14.35 -3.76 -5.75
CA SER A 11 -14.02 -3.57 -7.16
C SER A 11 -12.52 -3.37 -7.33
N ASP A 12 -12.07 -3.46 -8.58
CA ASP A 12 -10.67 -3.25 -8.97
C ASP A 12 -10.60 -2.13 -10.01
N PRO A 13 -9.59 -1.24 -9.95
CA PRO A 13 -8.56 -1.09 -8.91
C PRO A 13 -9.06 -0.27 -7.71
N GLN A 14 -8.34 -0.34 -6.58
CA GLN A 14 -8.55 0.50 -5.38
C GLN A 14 -7.21 0.87 -4.75
N TRP A 15 -7.21 1.89 -3.89
CA TRP A 15 -5.98 2.37 -3.27
C TRP A 15 -6.22 3.04 -1.92
N ILE A 16 -5.15 3.10 -1.12
CA ILE A 16 -5.04 3.93 0.08
C ILE A 16 -3.65 4.55 0.12
N TYR A 17 -3.57 5.83 0.49
CA TYR A 17 -2.30 6.52 0.68
C TYR A 17 -2.18 7.13 2.08
N VAL A 18 -0.93 7.39 2.47
CA VAL A 18 -0.57 8.21 3.62
C VAL A 18 0.00 9.52 3.10
N ASP A 19 -0.50 10.65 3.60
CA ASP A 19 0.15 11.97 3.49
C ASP A 19 1.10 12.13 4.69
N LEU A 20 2.40 12.28 4.42
CA LEU A 20 3.44 12.44 5.45
C LEU A 20 3.52 13.88 5.99
N GLY A 21 2.69 14.80 5.50
CA GLY A 21 2.64 16.21 5.85
C GLY A 21 3.72 17.06 5.17
N SER A 22 4.85 16.48 4.82
CA SER A 22 5.97 17.13 4.11
C SER A 22 6.79 16.12 3.31
N SER A 23 7.73 16.59 2.49
CA SER A 23 8.65 15.71 1.78
C SER A 23 9.60 15.04 2.77
N GLN A 24 9.54 13.71 2.85
CA GLN A 24 10.35 12.88 3.75
C GLN A 24 11.11 11.83 2.95
N SER A 25 12.29 11.42 3.43
CA SER A 25 13.00 10.28 2.87
C SER A 25 12.29 8.99 3.29
N VAL A 26 11.87 8.18 2.33
CA VAL A 26 11.17 6.90 2.55
C VAL A 26 11.87 5.77 1.81
N ALA A 27 11.95 4.59 2.44
CA ALA A 27 12.66 3.43 1.89
C ALA A 27 11.93 2.10 2.12
N ARG A 28 10.81 2.09 2.86
CA ARG A 28 10.07 0.86 3.17
C ARG A 28 8.59 1.12 3.40
N ALA A 29 7.77 0.20 2.92
CA ALA A 29 6.36 0.11 3.28
C ALA A 29 6.05 -1.26 3.88
N ILE A 30 5.19 -1.29 4.90
CA ILE A 30 4.65 -2.53 5.46
C ILE A 30 3.13 -2.49 5.32
N ILE A 31 2.55 -3.56 4.78
CA ILE A 31 1.10 -3.76 4.74
C ILE A 31 0.78 -4.98 5.60
N ARG A 32 -0.11 -4.81 6.57
CA ARG A 32 -0.74 -5.92 7.28
C ARG A 32 -2.13 -6.13 6.71
N TRP A 33 -2.26 -7.08 5.79
CA TRP A 33 -3.53 -7.46 5.21
C TRP A 33 -4.41 -8.16 6.25
N GLU A 34 -5.72 -8.03 6.09
CA GLU A 34 -6.67 -8.95 6.68
C GLU A 34 -6.68 -10.27 5.86
N THR A 35 -7.63 -11.17 6.12
CA THR A 35 -7.95 -12.31 5.26
C THR A 35 -8.12 -11.89 3.79
N ALA A 36 -8.73 -10.73 3.52
CA ALA A 36 -8.84 -10.18 2.17
C ALA A 36 -7.64 -9.29 1.78
N TYR A 37 -7.00 -9.61 0.65
CA TYR A 37 -5.73 -9.01 0.24
C TYR A 37 -5.66 -8.75 -1.28
N ALA A 38 -4.60 -8.08 -1.72
CA ALA A 38 -4.28 -7.91 -3.14
C ALA A 38 -3.29 -8.98 -3.63
N SER A 39 -3.67 -9.71 -4.68
CA SER A 39 -2.74 -10.60 -5.39
C SER A 39 -1.86 -9.79 -6.35
N SER A 40 -2.42 -8.76 -6.99
CA SER A 40 -1.67 -7.79 -7.78
C SER A 40 -1.76 -6.40 -7.16
N PHE A 41 -0.62 -5.81 -6.84
CA PHE A 41 -0.55 -4.46 -6.29
C PHE A 41 0.81 -3.80 -6.51
N LYS A 42 0.83 -2.49 -6.25
CA LYS A 42 2.02 -1.66 -6.31
C LYS A 42 2.19 -0.86 -5.02
N ILE A 43 3.43 -0.56 -4.67
CA ILE A 43 3.76 0.56 -3.78
C ILE A 43 4.25 1.70 -4.64
N GLN A 44 3.65 2.87 -4.44
CA GLN A 44 3.94 4.07 -5.21
C GLN A 44 4.26 5.24 -4.28
N THR A 45 5.11 6.14 -4.74
CA THR A 45 5.43 7.39 -4.06
C THR A 45 5.05 8.58 -4.92
N SER A 46 4.68 9.70 -4.30
CA SER A 46 4.34 10.93 -5.00
C SER A 46 4.80 12.17 -4.23
N PRO A 47 5.30 13.21 -4.91
CA PRO A 47 5.59 14.51 -4.29
C PRO A 47 4.33 15.38 -4.14
N ASP A 48 3.29 15.16 -4.94
CA ASP A 48 2.15 16.09 -5.14
C ASP A 48 0.77 15.44 -4.96
N GLY A 49 0.71 14.12 -4.75
CA GLY A 49 -0.52 13.34 -4.62
C GLY A 49 -1.20 13.02 -5.95
N SER A 50 -0.67 13.50 -7.08
CA SER A 50 -1.25 13.38 -8.41
C SER A 50 -0.38 12.54 -9.35
N THR A 51 0.93 12.76 -9.32
CA THR A 51 1.94 12.06 -10.12
C THR A 51 2.56 10.95 -9.29
N TRP A 52 2.36 9.69 -9.69
CA TRP A 52 2.77 8.52 -8.92
C TRP A 52 3.89 7.75 -9.63
N THR A 53 4.95 7.43 -8.88
CA THR A 53 6.07 6.61 -9.36
C THR A 53 6.05 5.25 -8.67
N ASP A 54 6.09 4.18 -9.46
CA ASP A 54 6.17 2.81 -8.95
C ASP A 54 7.52 2.56 -8.27
N LYS A 55 7.47 2.04 -7.03
CA LYS A 55 8.64 1.60 -6.27
C LYS A 55 8.70 0.10 -6.09
N TYR A 56 7.54 -0.56 -6.16
CA TYR A 56 7.40 -2.01 -6.11
C TYR A 56 6.15 -2.42 -6.89
N SER A 57 6.18 -3.60 -7.50
CA SER A 57 5.02 -4.26 -8.10
C SER A 57 5.08 -5.77 -7.87
N THR A 58 3.91 -6.38 -7.73
CA THR A 58 3.75 -7.84 -7.74
C THR A 58 2.42 -8.22 -8.36
N THR A 59 2.34 -9.43 -8.89
CA THR A 59 1.11 -10.09 -9.36
C THR A 59 0.80 -11.37 -8.57
N THR A 60 1.64 -11.70 -7.58
CA THR A 60 1.62 -12.96 -6.83
C THR A 60 1.62 -12.71 -5.31
N GLY A 61 1.04 -11.60 -4.87
CA GLY A 61 0.82 -11.31 -3.45
C GLY A 61 0.01 -12.41 -2.77
N THR A 62 0.37 -12.73 -1.52
CA THR A 62 -0.18 -13.87 -0.76
C THR A 62 -0.96 -13.45 0.49
N GLY A 63 -1.16 -12.15 0.72
CA GLY A 63 -1.78 -11.62 1.94
C GLY A 63 -0.83 -11.60 3.13
N GLY A 64 -1.37 -11.67 4.35
CA GLY A 64 -0.59 -11.62 5.58
C GLY A 64 0.19 -10.32 5.75
N VAL A 65 1.48 -10.40 6.05
CA VAL A 65 2.36 -9.22 6.18
C VAL A 65 3.24 -9.09 4.94
N SER A 66 3.06 -8.00 4.20
CA SER A 66 3.96 -7.61 3.11
C SER A 66 4.96 -6.58 3.61
N ASN A 67 6.23 -6.96 3.75
CA ASN A 67 7.33 -6.07 4.13
C ASN A 67 8.17 -5.74 2.89
N ILE A 68 8.10 -4.49 2.42
CA ILE A 68 8.52 -4.10 1.07
C ILE A 68 9.58 -3.00 1.17
N PRO A 69 10.88 -3.36 1.15
CA PRO A 69 11.95 -2.39 0.98
C PRO A 69 12.03 -1.90 -0.47
N PHE A 70 12.41 -0.64 -0.67
CA PHE A 70 12.66 -0.06 -1.99
C PHE A 70 13.75 1.00 -1.91
N ALA A 71 14.28 1.41 -3.06
CA ALA A 71 15.32 2.45 -3.11
C ALA A 71 14.82 3.76 -2.48
N SER A 72 15.60 4.29 -1.54
CA SER A 72 15.27 5.50 -0.79
C SER A 72 14.91 6.66 -1.73
N THR A 73 13.82 7.36 -1.43
CA THR A 73 13.35 8.48 -2.25
C THR A 73 12.67 9.52 -1.38
N TYR A 74 12.71 10.79 -1.80
CA TYR A 74 11.91 11.83 -1.16
C TYR A 74 10.49 11.79 -1.69
N ALA A 75 9.51 11.72 -0.79
CA ALA A 75 8.09 11.71 -1.13
C ALA A 75 7.28 12.41 -0.05
N LYS A 76 6.14 12.99 -0.43
CA LYS A 76 5.13 13.46 0.53
C LYS A 76 4.02 12.44 0.72
N TYR A 77 3.73 11.65 -0.32
CA TYR A 77 2.68 10.64 -0.32
C TYR A 77 3.26 9.26 -0.64
N VAL A 78 2.75 8.23 0.04
CA VAL A 78 3.03 6.82 -0.27
C VAL A 78 1.71 6.07 -0.34
N ARG A 79 1.52 5.24 -1.37
CA ARG A 79 0.25 4.57 -1.67
C ARG A 79 0.43 3.08 -1.92
N MET A 80 -0.48 2.29 -1.36
CA MET A 80 -0.79 0.95 -1.84
C MET A 80 -1.83 1.09 -2.96
N SER A 81 -1.53 0.57 -4.15
CA SER A 81 -2.44 0.54 -5.30
C SER A 81 -2.72 -0.92 -5.69
N GLY A 82 -3.88 -1.43 -5.33
CA GLY A 82 -4.35 -2.78 -5.63
C GLY A 82 -5.04 -2.83 -6.99
N THR A 83 -4.63 -3.77 -7.84
CA THR A 83 -5.16 -3.92 -9.20
C THR A 83 -5.88 -5.24 -9.42
N VAL A 84 -5.59 -6.28 -8.63
CA VAL A 84 -6.32 -7.54 -8.62
C VAL A 84 -6.46 -8.04 -7.18
N ARG A 85 -7.70 -8.32 -6.76
CA ARG A 85 -8.01 -8.94 -5.46
C ARG A 85 -7.54 -10.40 -5.45
N GLY A 86 -6.99 -10.83 -4.30
CA GLY A 86 -6.62 -12.22 -4.05
C GLY A 86 -7.78 -13.09 -3.56
N THR A 87 -8.90 -12.46 -3.21
CA THR A 87 -10.14 -13.12 -2.76
C THR A 87 -11.35 -12.51 -3.46
N THR A 88 -12.56 -13.01 -3.20
CA THR A 88 -13.79 -12.40 -3.71
C THR A 88 -14.19 -11.11 -2.98
N TYR A 89 -13.61 -10.86 -1.80
CA TYR A 89 -13.88 -9.69 -0.97
C TYR A 89 -13.09 -8.46 -1.43
N ALA A 90 -13.47 -7.28 -0.93
CA ALA A 90 -12.71 -6.03 -1.09
C ALA A 90 -11.30 -6.13 -0.50
N TYR A 91 -10.39 -5.23 -0.86
CA TYR A 91 -9.10 -5.15 -0.17
C TYR A 91 -9.31 -4.74 1.28
N SER A 92 -8.62 -5.41 2.20
CA SER A 92 -8.74 -5.08 3.61
C SER A 92 -7.37 -5.05 4.30
N ILE A 93 -7.11 -3.95 5.00
CA ILE A 93 -5.80 -3.65 5.59
C ILE A 93 -5.99 -3.27 7.05
N TYR A 94 -5.31 -3.99 7.94
CA TYR A 94 -5.19 -3.60 9.34
C TYR A 94 -4.28 -2.40 9.51
N ASP A 95 -3.07 -2.46 8.93
CA ASP A 95 -2.07 -1.38 9.02
C ASP A 95 -1.39 -1.15 7.67
N PHE A 96 -1.15 0.13 7.37
CA PHE A 96 -0.25 0.55 6.30
C PHE A 96 0.80 1.51 6.88
N GLU A 97 2.04 1.03 6.99
CA GLU A 97 3.14 1.73 7.64
C GLU A 97 4.19 2.14 6.61
N VAL A 98 4.76 3.33 6.80
CA VAL A 98 5.80 3.89 5.93
C VAL A 98 6.99 4.25 6.80
N TYR A 99 8.19 3.83 6.40
CA TYR A 99 9.43 4.10 7.13
C TYR A 99 10.47 4.78 6.24
N GLY A 100 11.17 5.73 6.84
CA GLY A 100 12.42 6.29 6.32
C GLY A 100 13.65 5.48 6.72
N ASN A 101 14.81 5.98 6.32
CA ASN A 101 16.12 5.50 6.78
C ASN A 101 16.49 6.16 8.11
#